data_AF-A0A522V2A7-F1
#
_entry.id   AF-A0A522V2A7-F1
#
_cell.length_a   1.000
_cell.length_b   1.000
_cell.length_c   1.000
_cell.angle_alpha   90.00
_cell.angle_beta   90.00
_cell.angle_gamma   90.00
#
_symmetry.space_group_name_H-M   'P 1'
#
loop_
_entity.id
_entity.type
_entity.pdbx_description
1 polymer ?
#
loop_
_entity_poly.entity_id
_entity_poly.type
_entity_poly.pdbx_seq_one_letter_code
_entity_poly.pdbx_strand_id
1 'polypeptide(L)'
;MKTLSAFALAAAVTLSLSATAQAGNPSRDRILQDLRAQAGSEFSAQRGQALFQAKHTGGKEDTPSCTSCHGNAPQSSGQTKAGKPIDPMAVSRTTDRYTDI
;
A
#
# COMPACT_ATOMS: atom_id res chain seq x y z
N MET A 1 -52.93 23.15 -16.77
CA MET A 1 -52.36 21.79 -16.64
C MET A 1 -50.87 21.94 -16.86
N LYS A 2 -50.17 22.28 -15.78
CA LYS A 2 -49.41 21.32 -14.96
C LYS A 2 -48.09 21.00 -15.66
N THR A 3 -47.07 21.85 -15.58
CA THR A 3 -46.06 21.84 -14.49
C THR A 3 -45.45 20.47 -14.17
N LEU A 4 -45.49 19.51 -15.09
CA LEU A 4 -44.94 18.17 -14.90
C LEU A 4 -44.15 17.76 -16.13
N SER A 5 -42.90 18.23 -16.21
CA SER A 5 -41.77 17.50 -16.83
C SER A 5 -40.51 18.36 -16.87
N ALA A 6 -40.57 19.62 -16.43
CA ALA A 6 -39.39 20.35 -15.98
C ALA A 6 -38.64 19.64 -14.83
N PHE A 7 -39.25 18.63 -14.20
CA PHE A 7 -38.62 17.73 -13.24
C PHE A 7 -37.81 16.58 -13.88
N ALA A 8 -38.00 16.27 -15.16
CA ALA A 8 -37.25 15.17 -15.80
C ALA A 8 -35.82 15.58 -16.19
N LEU A 9 -35.54 16.88 -16.31
CA LEU A 9 -34.20 17.38 -16.61
C LEU A 9 -33.35 17.69 -15.35
N ALA A 10 -33.95 17.61 -14.15
CA ALA A 10 -33.25 17.89 -12.89
C ALA A 10 -32.69 16.63 -12.21
N ALA A 11 -32.99 15.42 -12.70
CA ALA A 11 -32.57 14.16 -12.07
C ALA A 11 -31.25 13.57 -12.62
N ALA A 12 -30.64 14.16 -13.65
CA ALA A 12 -29.47 13.60 -14.31
C ALA A 12 -28.11 14.19 -13.86
N VAL A 13 -28.10 15.11 -12.88
CA VAL A 13 -26.90 15.87 -12.47
C VAL A 13 -26.45 15.53 -11.04
N THR A 14 -26.74 14.33 -10.54
CA THR A 14 -26.28 13.93 -9.21
C THR A 14 -25.89 12.46 -9.17
N LEU A 15 -24.74 12.09 -9.75
CA LEU A 15 -23.84 11.04 -9.20
C LEU A 15 -22.55 10.85 -10.02
N SER A 16 -21.82 11.92 -10.31
CA SER A 16 -20.40 11.79 -10.69
C SER A 16 -19.54 12.08 -9.46
N LEU A 17 -19.73 11.26 -8.42
CA LEU A 17 -18.75 11.15 -7.35
C LEU A 17 -17.58 10.34 -7.92
N SER A 18 -16.80 10.99 -8.79
CA SER A 18 -15.52 10.47 -9.22
C SER A 18 -14.71 10.29 -7.95
N ALA A 19 -14.57 9.04 -7.50
CA ALA A 19 -13.58 8.70 -6.51
C ALA A 19 -12.27 9.26 -7.05
N THR A 20 -11.77 10.30 -6.40
CA THR A 20 -10.41 10.76 -6.64
C THR A 20 -9.53 9.63 -6.16
N ALA A 21 -9.23 8.69 -7.06
CA ALA A 21 -8.09 7.82 -6.86
C ALA A 21 -6.93 8.76 -6.58
N GLN A 22 -6.45 8.78 -5.33
CA GLN A 22 -5.20 9.44 -5.01
C GLN A 22 -4.20 8.86 -6.01
N ALA A 23 -3.79 9.67 -6.98
CA ALA A 23 -2.80 9.24 -7.96
C ALA A 23 -1.59 8.74 -7.16
N GLY A 24 -1.29 7.46 -7.30
CA GLY A 24 -0.12 6.85 -6.70
C GLY A 24 1.14 7.57 -7.18
N ASN A 25 2.26 7.32 -6.51
CA ASN A 25 3.52 7.73 -7.11
C ASN A 25 3.76 6.81 -8.32
N PRO A 26 4.01 7.35 -9.54
CA PRO A 26 4.14 6.53 -10.74
C PRO A 26 5.20 5.42 -10.64
N SER A 27 6.29 5.65 -9.89
CA SER A 27 7.31 4.64 -9.62
C SER A 27 6.75 3.48 -8.80
N ARG A 28 5.97 3.77 -7.76
CA ARG A 28 5.30 2.73 -6.93
C ARG A 28 4.28 1.94 -7.73
N ASP A 29 3.52 2.63 -8.57
CA ASP A 29 2.52 1.99 -9.42
C ASP A 29 3.19 1.05 -10.43
N ARG A 30 4.33 1.45 -11.00
CA ARG A 30 5.13 0.60 -11.89
C ARG A 30 5.65 -0.66 -11.19
N ILE A 31 6.24 -0.53 -10.00
CA ILE A 31 6.71 -1.69 -9.22
C ILE A 31 5.56 -2.67 -8.98
N LEU A 32 4.39 -2.17 -8.56
CA LEU A 32 3.24 -3.02 -8.31
C LEU A 32 2.68 -3.66 -9.59
N GLN A 33 2.69 -2.95 -10.71
CA GLN A 33 2.27 -3.49 -12.00
C GLN A 33 3.18 -4.63 -12.44
N ASP A 34 4.50 -4.40 -12.41
CA ASP A 34 5.50 -5.38 -12.86
C ASP A 34 5.46 -6.66 -12.00
N LEU A 35 5.34 -6.52 -10.67
CA LEU A 35 5.23 -7.65 -9.76
C LEU A 35 3.90 -8.41 -9.93
N ARG A 36 2.77 -7.73 -10.18
CA ARG A 36 1.49 -8.41 -10.45
C ARG A 36 1.55 -9.23 -11.73
N ALA A 37 2.14 -8.67 -12.78
CA ALA A 37 2.32 -9.36 -14.06
C ALA A 37 3.16 -10.65 -13.88
N GLN A 38 4.22 -10.59 -13.07
CA GLN A 38 5.05 -11.77 -12.76
C GLN A 38 4.33 -12.80 -11.87
N ALA A 39 3.57 -12.34 -10.87
CA ALA A 39 2.88 -13.22 -9.93
C ALA A 39 1.68 -13.96 -10.55
N GLY A 40 1.12 -13.46 -11.65
CA GLY A 40 -0.07 -14.01 -12.30
C GLY A 40 -1.30 -14.06 -11.39
N SER A 41 -1.31 -13.30 -10.29
CA SER A 41 -2.34 -13.33 -9.26
C SER A 41 -2.42 -11.98 -8.53
N GLU A 42 -3.58 -11.73 -7.92
CA GLU A 42 -3.84 -10.50 -7.19
C GLU A 42 -3.18 -10.46 -5.81
N PHE A 43 -2.76 -9.26 -5.42
CA PHE A 43 -2.14 -9.01 -4.11
C PHE A 43 -3.17 -8.96 -2.99
N SER A 44 -2.75 -9.37 -1.79
CA SER A 44 -3.55 -9.29 -0.57
C SER A 44 -2.72 -8.65 0.53
N ALA A 45 -3.19 -7.50 1.02
CA ALA A 45 -2.56 -6.81 2.14
C ALA A 45 -2.52 -7.69 3.41
N GLN A 46 -3.58 -8.48 3.65
CA GLN A 46 -3.63 -9.41 4.79
C GLN A 46 -2.56 -10.50 4.68
N ARG A 47 -2.37 -11.11 3.50
CA ARG A 47 -1.28 -12.09 3.31
C ARG A 47 0.10 -11.44 3.47
N GLY A 48 0.27 -10.22 2.95
CA GLY A 48 1.52 -9.45 3.11
C GLY A 48 1.82 -9.14 4.58
N GLN A 49 0.82 -8.74 5.37
CA GLN A 49 0.97 -8.52 6.80
C GLN A 49 1.35 -9.80 7.55
N ALA A 50 0.67 -10.91 7.26
CA ALA A 50 0.98 -12.19 7.88
C ALA A 50 2.42 -12.63 7.56
N LEU A 51 2.87 -12.45 6.32
CA LEU A 51 4.24 -12.72 5.90
C LEU A 51 5.26 -11.85 6.65
N PHE A 52 5.00 -10.54 6.75
CA PHE A 52 5.88 -9.58 7.42
C PHE A 52 6.08 -9.91 8.90
N GLN A 53 5.02 -10.35 9.58
CA GLN A 53 5.01 -10.63 11.03
C GLN A 53 5.41 -12.07 11.37
N ALA A 54 5.39 -12.98 10.40
CA ALA A 54 5.71 -14.39 10.63
C ALA A 54 7.16 -14.57 11.10
N LYS A 55 7.37 -15.66 11.85
CA LYS A 55 8.70 -16.23 12.12
C LYS A 55 8.99 -17.31 11.09
N HIS A 56 10.13 -17.21 10.44
CA HIS A 56 10.62 -18.07 9.37
C HIS A 56 11.78 -18.90 9.88
N THR A 57 11.84 -20.16 9.47
CA THR A 57 12.87 -21.13 9.92
C THR A 57 13.84 -21.55 8.81
N GLY A 58 13.58 -21.17 7.56
CA GLY A 58 14.44 -21.51 6.42
C GLY A 58 15.58 -20.51 6.15
N GLY A 59 15.72 -19.46 6.96
CA GLY A 59 16.70 -18.39 6.78
C GLY A 59 17.79 -18.39 7.85
N LYS A 60 18.46 -17.25 8.01
CA LYS A 60 19.41 -17.06 9.12
C LYS A 60 18.67 -16.99 10.45
N GLU A 61 19.19 -17.69 11.45
CA GLU A 61 18.59 -17.75 12.79
C GLU A 61 18.49 -16.38 13.47
N ASP A 62 19.40 -15.46 13.14
CA ASP A 62 19.45 -14.12 13.72
C ASP A 62 18.55 -13.10 13.01
N THR A 63 17.82 -13.51 11.96
CA THR A 63 16.79 -12.71 11.27
C THR A 63 15.56 -13.55 10.95
N PRO A 64 14.86 -14.07 11.97
CA PRO A 64 13.74 -14.97 11.74
C PRO A 64 12.49 -14.24 11.24
N SER A 65 12.43 -12.91 11.24
CA SER A 65 11.27 -12.15 10.78
C SER A 65 11.68 -10.83 10.14
N CYS A 66 10.83 -10.26 9.29
CA CYS A 66 11.02 -8.89 8.78
C CYS A 66 11.03 -7.88 9.94
N THR A 67 10.29 -8.18 11.01
CA THR A 67 10.22 -7.35 12.23
C THR A 67 11.53 -7.33 13.03
N SER A 68 12.45 -8.26 12.77
CA SER A 68 13.77 -8.28 13.43
C SER A 68 14.58 -7.01 13.16
N CYS A 69 14.29 -6.28 12.07
CA CYS A 69 14.90 -4.98 11.79
C CYS A 69 13.86 -3.86 11.64
N HIS A 70 12.68 -4.12 11.08
CA HIS A 70 11.73 -3.07 10.68
C HIS A 70 10.63 -2.76 11.71
N GLY A 71 10.73 -3.29 12.93
CA GLY A 71 9.71 -3.14 13.96
C GLY A 71 8.44 -3.94 13.66
N ASN A 72 7.47 -3.91 14.59
CA ASN A 72 6.23 -4.70 14.49
C ASN A 72 5.17 -4.07 13.56
N ALA A 73 5.33 -2.79 13.21
CA ALA A 73 4.46 -2.06 12.32
C ALA A 73 5.29 -1.25 11.32
N PRO A 74 4.87 -1.16 10.04
CA PRO A 74 5.66 -0.48 9.01
C PRO A 74 5.78 1.04 9.25
N GLN A 75 4.92 1.63 10.09
CA GLN A 75 4.98 3.03 10.50
C GLN A 75 6.03 3.28 11.60
N SER A 76 6.50 2.23 12.28
CA SER A 76 7.53 2.34 13.31
C SER A 76 8.91 2.45 12.67
N SER A 77 9.80 3.22 13.31
CA SER A 77 11.23 3.13 13.00
C SER A 77 11.74 1.75 13.40
N GLY A 78 12.73 1.28 12.66
CA GLY A 78 13.46 0.06 12.91
C GLY A 78 14.90 0.32 13.35
N GLN A 79 15.68 -0.75 13.43
CA GLN A 79 17.12 -0.67 13.64
C GLN A 79 17.84 -1.87 13.02
N THR A 80 19.09 -1.66 12.62
CA THR A 80 20.00 -2.74 12.22
C THR A 80 20.45 -3.55 13.44
N LYS A 81 21.09 -4.70 13.22
CA LYS A 81 21.68 -5.51 14.30
C LYS A 81 22.77 -4.75 15.09
N ALA A 82 23.44 -3.79 14.44
CA ALA A 82 24.43 -2.92 15.07
C ALA A 82 23.81 -1.71 15.82
N GLY A 83 22.48 -1.62 15.89
CA GLY A 83 21.78 -0.54 16.59
C GLY A 83 21.59 0.76 15.80
N LYS A 84 22.08 0.84 14.55
CA LYS A 84 21.81 2.00 13.69
C LYS A 84 20.31 2.09 13.34
N PRO A 85 19.66 3.26 13.46
CA PRO A 85 18.24 3.42 13.13
C PRO A 85 17.96 3.15 11.65
N ILE A 86 16.73 2.69 11.38
CA ILE A 86 16.15 2.53 10.04
C ILE A 86 14.84 3.30 10.02
N ASP A 87 14.67 4.20 9.05
CA ASP A 87 13.42 4.95 8.90
C ASP A 87 12.23 4.02 8.63
N PRO A 88 11.00 4.40 9.01
CA PRO A 88 9.81 3.62 8.74
C PRO A 88 9.69 3.13 7.29
N MET A 89 9.10 1.95 7.12
CA MET A 89 8.84 1.37 5.80
C MET A 89 7.57 1.93 5.16
N ALA A 90 6.65 2.48 5.96
CA ALA A 90 5.40 3.04 5.49
C ALA A 90 5.63 4.38 4.76
N VAL A 91 5.10 4.48 3.53
CA VAL A 91 5.12 5.70 2.72
C VAL A 91 4.51 6.91 3.43
N SER A 92 3.54 6.68 4.32
CA SER A 92 2.92 7.75 5.12
C SER A 92 3.85 8.37 6.18
N ARG A 93 5.02 7.77 6.41
CA ARG A 93 6.05 8.23 7.34
C ARG A 93 7.36 8.59 6.63
N THR A 94 7.68 7.90 5.53
CA THR A 94 8.91 8.10 4.74
C THR A 94 8.51 8.12 3.26
N THR A 95 8.27 9.31 2.73
CA THR A 95 7.49 9.52 1.49
C THR A 95 8.20 9.10 0.20
N ASP A 96 9.52 9.03 0.25
CA ASP A 96 10.43 8.58 -0.82
C ASP A 96 10.67 7.06 -0.82
N ARG A 97 9.99 6.30 0.06
CA ARG A 97 10.00 4.83 -0.03
C ARG A 97 9.43 4.35 -1.37
N TYR A 98 10.15 3.41 -1.97
CA TYR A 98 9.79 2.68 -3.19
C TYR A 98 9.63 3.58 -4.43
N THR A 99 10.43 4.62 -4.56
CA THR A 99 10.36 5.54 -5.71
C THR A 99 11.52 5.41 -6.71
N ASP A 100 12.53 4.61 -6.40
CA ASP A 100 13.68 4.32 -7.25
C ASP A 100 13.34 3.10 -8.15
N ILE A 101 13.17 3.35 -9.46
CA ILE A 101 12.74 2.39 -10.47
C ILE A 101 13.61 2.45 -11.72
#